data_AF-A0A2Z4AEM9-F1
#
_entry.id   AF-A0A2Z4AEM9-F1
#
_cell.length_a   1.000
_cell.length_b   1.000
_cell.length_c   1.000
_cell.angle_alpha   90.00
_cell.angle_beta   90.00
_cell.angle_gamma   90.00
#
_symmetry.space_group_name_H-M   'P 1'
#
loop_
_entity.id
_entity.type
_entity.pdbx_description
1 polymer ?
#
loop_
_entity_poly.entity_id
_entity_poly.type
_entity_poly.pdbx_seq_one_letter_code
_entity_poly.pdbx_strand_id
1 'polypeptide(L)'
;MKTKVILPKDFNNRLVIPNAAERLDEAFEVAEKISQAGVPLLPNLDHAAIFVDPPHLVAGPLKEVGYVAGWDNRCYPSPVDECDYINVPSGLPNDSPSRQQGWFDYVAVVHPVDDKARKHMLAQGYGNPFIHHMTWGIAPPERGEVDDFQYTAEVIPFMVETRKKIGDAVADQPGTLIMALPGEVIKHPEFEQKAHSWFSGLDEGEYQVEAMEGGGFLIQFFVLTGGRIEVALRFNTKQTFNPKSVHKISEDEISAVQDTK
;
A
#
# COMPACT_ATOMS: atom_id res chain seq x y z
N MET A 1 -11.78 8.49 -19.46
CA MET A 1 -12.47 7.18 -19.35
C MET A 1 -12.65 6.90 -17.87
N LYS A 2 -13.81 6.41 -17.41
CA LYS A 2 -13.91 5.94 -16.02
C LYS A 2 -13.12 4.63 -15.93
N THR A 3 -12.02 4.59 -15.18
CA THR A 3 -11.38 3.31 -14.85
C THR A 3 -12.41 2.48 -14.09
N LYS A 4 -12.70 1.28 -14.58
CA LYS A 4 -13.57 0.34 -13.87
C LYS A 4 -12.69 -0.47 -12.93
N VAL A 5 -12.73 -0.15 -11.65
CA VAL A 5 -12.11 -0.98 -10.61
C VAL A 5 -12.78 -2.36 -10.56
N ILE A 6 -12.01 -3.39 -10.24
CA ILE A 6 -12.41 -4.79 -10.24
C ILE A 6 -12.06 -5.38 -8.88
N LEU A 7 -13.06 -5.93 -8.19
CA LEU A 7 -12.87 -6.69 -6.97
C LEU A 7 -12.76 -8.20 -7.29
N PRO A 8 -12.06 -9.00 -6.44
CA PRO A 8 -11.91 -10.42 -6.68
C PRO A 8 -13.25 -11.16 -6.57
N LYS A 9 -13.68 -11.79 -7.67
CA LYS A 9 -15.01 -12.42 -7.79
C LYS A 9 -15.24 -13.63 -6.88
N ASP A 10 -14.18 -14.40 -6.61
CA ASP A 10 -14.23 -15.63 -5.82
C ASP A 10 -13.51 -15.50 -4.48
N PHE A 11 -13.28 -14.27 -3.99
CA PHE A 11 -12.51 -14.00 -2.77
C PHE A 11 -12.95 -14.88 -1.59
N ASN A 12 -14.24 -14.81 -1.23
CA ASN A 12 -14.80 -15.55 -0.10
C ASN A 12 -14.86 -17.08 -0.32
N ASN A 13 -14.72 -17.55 -1.57
CA ASN A 13 -14.62 -18.98 -1.86
C ASN A 13 -13.20 -19.52 -1.61
N ARG A 14 -12.20 -18.64 -1.60
CA ARG A 14 -10.78 -18.98 -1.46
C ARG A 14 -10.24 -18.64 -0.07
N LEU A 15 -10.61 -17.47 0.46
CA LEU A 15 -10.17 -16.97 1.75
C LEU A 15 -11.38 -16.66 2.63
N VAL A 16 -11.44 -17.31 3.79
CA VAL A 16 -12.47 -17.05 4.80
C VAL A 16 -11.92 -16.01 5.77
N ILE A 17 -12.28 -14.74 5.54
CA ILE A 17 -11.85 -13.61 6.37
C ILE A 17 -13.09 -12.85 6.84
N PRO A 18 -13.41 -12.85 8.15
CA PRO A 18 -14.69 -12.33 8.66
C PRO A 18 -14.97 -10.87 8.27
N ASN A 19 -13.96 -10.00 8.29
CA ASN A 19 -14.12 -8.58 7.98
C ASN A 19 -13.92 -8.22 6.49
N ALA A 20 -13.73 -9.20 5.60
CA ALA A 20 -13.39 -8.89 4.20
C ALA A 20 -14.49 -8.19 3.42
N ALA A 21 -15.76 -8.54 3.63
CA ALA A 21 -16.87 -7.89 2.92
C ALA A 21 -16.92 -6.39 3.24
N GLU A 22 -16.86 -6.04 4.53
CA GLU A 22 -16.83 -4.65 4.99
C GLU A 22 -15.65 -3.87 4.41
N ARG A 23 -14.44 -4.47 4.42
CA ARG A 23 -13.24 -3.82 3.89
C ARG A 23 -13.32 -3.62 2.38
N LEU A 24 -13.82 -4.61 1.63
CA LEU A 24 -13.99 -4.53 0.18
C LEU A 24 -15.01 -3.46 -0.22
N ASP A 25 -16.11 -3.35 0.53
CA ASP A 25 -17.11 -2.30 0.32
C ASP A 25 -16.51 -0.91 0.60
N GLU A 26 -15.80 -0.73 1.71
CA GLU A 26 -15.10 0.52 2.05
C GLU A 26 -14.09 0.94 0.96
N ALA A 27 -13.29 -0.02 0.47
CA ALA A 27 -12.33 0.24 -0.60
C ALA A 27 -13.01 0.61 -1.91
N PHE A 28 -14.15 -0.02 -2.23
CA PHE A 28 -14.91 0.31 -3.43
C PHE A 28 -15.49 1.74 -3.35
N GLU A 29 -16.07 2.12 -2.21
CA GLU A 29 -16.58 3.48 -2.00
C GLU A 29 -15.48 4.54 -2.15
N VAL A 30 -14.30 4.30 -1.57
CA VAL A 30 -13.15 5.18 -1.74
C VAL A 30 -12.71 5.26 -3.20
N ALA A 31 -12.61 4.11 -3.89
CA ALA A 31 -12.24 4.08 -5.30
C ALA A 31 -13.20 4.87 -6.20
N GLU A 32 -14.50 4.83 -5.92
CA GLU A 32 -15.49 5.62 -6.67
C GLU A 32 -15.24 7.13 -6.49
N LYS A 33 -15.02 7.60 -5.26
CA LYS A 33 -14.71 9.01 -4.98
C LYS A 33 -13.42 9.46 -5.66
N ILE A 34 -12.36 8.67 -5.53
CA ILE A 34 -11.05 8.93 -6.15
C ILE A 34 -11.18 8.99 -7.68
N SER A 35 -11.90 8.04 -8.27
CA SER A 35 -12.12 7.99 -9.73
C SER A 35 -12.94 9.16 -10.24
N GLN A 36 -13.94 9.63 -9.47
CA GLN A 36 -14.75 10.80 -9.80
C GLN A 36 -13.93 12.10 -9.75
N ALA A 37 -12.92 12.17 -8.87
CA ALA A 37 -11.95 13.26 -8.81
C ALA A 37 -10.91 13.26 -9.95
N GLY A 38 -10.98 12.27 -10.85
CA GLY A 38 -10.11 12.18 -12.03
C GLY A 38 -8.72 11.63 -11.73
N VAL A 39 -8.52 11.00 -10.57
CA VAL A 39 -7.26 10.30 -10.25
C VAL A 39 -7.22 8.96 -10.99
N PRO A 40 -6.11 8.63 -11.67
CA PRO A 40 -6.04 7.45 -12.51
C PRO A 40 -5.73 6.20 -11.67
N LEU A 41 -6.77 5.55 -11.13
CA LEU A 41 -6.60 4.26 -10.47
C LEU A 41 -6.26 3.15 -11.48
N LEU A 42 -5.46 2.18 -11.03
CA LEU A 42 -5.33 0.88 -11.69
C LEU A 42 -6.62 0.05 -11.48
N PRO A 43 -6.93 -0.91 -12.35
CA PRO A 43 -8.15 -1.70 -12.24
C PRO A 43 -8.24 -2.56 -10.98
N ASN A 44 -7.11 -3.09 -10.50
CA ASN A 44 -7.06 -3.95 -9.32
C ASN A 44 -6.52 -3.18 -8.11
N LEU A 45 -6.86 -3.65 -6.91
CA LEU A 45 -6.13 -3.29 -5.69
C LEU A 45 -4.66 -3.72 -5.85
N ASP A 46 -3.75 -2.85 -5.44
CA ASP A 46 -2.31 -3.10 -5.45
C ASP A 46 -1.97 -4.11 -4.36
N HIS A 47 -2.40 -3.86 -3.13
CA HIS A 47 -1.92 -4.58 -1.96
C HIS A 47 -3.01 -4.78 -0.89
N ALA A 48 -2.92 -5.86 -0.12
CA ALA A 48 -3.69 -6.05 1.11
C ALA A 48 -2.83 -6.61 2.25
N ALA A 49 -2.89 -6.00 3.44
CA ALA A 49 -2.27 -6.52 4.65
C ALA A 49 -3.27 -7.37 5.43
N ILE A 50 -2.95 -8.66 5.59
CA ILE A 50 -3.81 -9.65 6.24
C ILE A 50 -3.11 -10.19 7.47
N PHE A 51 -3.65 -9.87 8.65
CA PHE A 51 -3.16 -10.33 9.94
C PHE A 51 -3.71 -11.72 10.22
N VAL A 52 -2.84 -12.64 10.65
CA VAL A 52 -3.20 -14.04 10.81
C VAL A 52 -2.26 -14.79 11.76
N ASP A 53 -2.82 -15.72 12.54
CA ASP A 53 -2.07 -16.74 13.28
C ASP A 53 -2.87 -18.06 13.36
N PRO A 54 -2.40 -19.20 12.82
CA PRO A 54 -1.12 -19.41 12.16
C PRO A 54 -1.11 -18.96 10.67
N PRO A 55 0.06 -18.60 10.10
CA PRO A 55 0.15 -18.02 8.75
C PRO A 55 -0.44 -18.85 7.60
N HIS A 56 -0.48 -20.18 7.75
CA HIS A 56 -0.95 -21.08 6.71
C HIS A 56 -2.44 -20.92 6.39
N LEU A 57 -3.23 -20.32 7.29
CA LEU A 57 -4.65 -20.03 7.05
C LEU A 57 -4.85 -19.05 5.87
N VAL A 58 -3.85 -18.22 5.57
CA VAL A 58 -3.88 -17.27 4.45
C VAL A 58 -2.87 -17.71 3.37
N ALA A 59 -1.64 -18.04 3.73
CA ALA A 59 -0.60 -18.37 2.77
C ALA A 59 -0.91 -19.63 1.93
N GLY A 60 -1.58 -20.63 2.52
CA GLY A 60 -2.01 -21.84 1.82
C GLY A 60 -2.99 -21.52 0.68
N PRO A 61 -4.16 -20.94 0.98
CA PRO A 61 -5.12 -20.57 -0.06
C PRO A 61 -4.59 -19.57 -1.09
N LEU A 62 -3.76 -18.60 -0.70
CA LEU A 62 -3.11 -17.69 -1.66
C LEU A 62 -2.27 -18.45 -2.69
N LYS A 63 -1.55 -19.50 -2.28
CA LYS A 63 -0.79 -20.35 -3.20
C LYS A 63 -1.69 -21.05 -4.22
N GLU A 64 -2.89 -21.48 -3.82
CA GLU A 64 -3.88 -22.08 -4.73
C GLU A 64 -4.43 -21.08 -5.76
N VAL A 65 -4.51 -19.81 -5.38
CA VAL A 65 -4.85 -18.69 -6.29
C VAL A 65 -3.70 -18.37 -7.25
N GLY A 66 -2.47 -18.77 -6.92
CA GLY A 66 -1.27 -18.61 -7.75
C GLY A 66 -0.29 -17.56 -7.23
N TYR A 67 -0.43 -17.09 -5.99
CA TYR A 67 0.54 -16.20 -5.38
C TYR A 67 1.87 -16.91 -5.11
N VAL A 68 2.95 -16.16 -5.25
CA VAL A 68 4.32 -16.58 -4.90
C VAL A 68 4.72 -15.87 -3.62
N ALA A 69 4.86 -16.62 -2.53
CA ALA A 69 5.34 -16.12 -1.24
C ALA A 69 6.84 -15.79 -1.30
N GLY A 70 7.27 -14.80 -0.51
CA GLY A 70 8.62 -14.25 -0.56
C GLY A 70 8.87 -13.48 -1.87
N TRP A 71 7.85 -12.78 -2.37
CA TRP A 71 7.83 -12.19 -3.71
C TRP A 71 9.03 -11.29 -4.04
N ASP A 72 9.43 -10.45 -3.08
CA ASP A 72 10.59 -9.56 -3.17
C ASP A 72 11.81 -10.09 -2.41
N ASN A 73 11.76 -11.37 -1.99
CA ASN A 73 12.77 -12.07 -1.19
C ASN A 73 13.07 -11.43 0.18
N ARG A 74 12.11 -10.69 0.76
CA ARG A 74 12.27 -10.05 2.07
C ARG A 74 11.16 -10.47 3.02
N CYS A 75 11.44 -10.33 4.31
CA CYS A 75 10.44 -10.27 5.35
C CYS A 75 10.60 -8.94 6.07
N TYR A 76 9.51 -8.22 6.26
CA TYR A 76 9.55 -6.88 6.82
C TYR A 76 9.13 -6.94 8.30
N PRO A 77 9.96 -6.45 9.23
CA PRO A 77 9.47 -6.09 10.56
C PRO A 77 8.31 -5.10 10.40
N SER A 78 7.25 -5.27 11.17
CA SER A 78 6.05 -4.45 11.12
C SER A 78 5.61 -4.13 12.56
N PRO A 79 6.30 -3.24 13.28
CA PRO A 79 5.86 -2.78 14.60
C PRO A 79 4.51 -2.08 14.48
N VAL A 80 3.52 -2.54 15.24
CA VAL A 80 2.16 -2.01 15.25
C VAL A 80 1.67 -2.00 16.69
N ASP A 81 1.16 -0.86 17.18
CA ASP A 81 0.76 -0.71 18.60
C ASP A 81 1.81 -1.23 19.60
N GLU A 82 3.09 -0.90 19.39
CA GLU A 82 4.20 -1.39 20.23
C GLU A 82 4.32 -2.92 20.31
N CYS A 83 3.77 -3.62 19.32
CA CYS A 83 3.82 -5.07 19.18
C CYS A 83 4.56 -5.45 17.89
N ASP A 84 5.34 -6.52 17.97
CA ASP A 84 6.18 -6.98 16.88
C ASP A 84 5.44 -7.98 15.99
N TYR A 85 5.25 -7.58 14.73
CA TYR A 85 4.76 -8.45 13.66
C TYR A 85 5.82 -8.59 12.57
N ILE A 86 5.64 -9.61 11.75
CA ILE A 86 6.43 -9.79 10.53
C ILE A 86 5.48 -9.93 9.34
N ASN A 87 5.84 -9.27 8.25
CA ASN A 87 5.12 -9.27 7.01
C ASN A 87 5.88 -10.14 5.99
N VAL A 88 5.19 -11.18 5.51
CA VAL A 88 5.67 -12.05 4.44
C VAL A 88 4.94 -11.66 3.14
N PRO A 89 5.64 -11.00 2.20
CA PRO A 89 5.04 -10.52 0.96
C PRO A 89 4.79 -11.68 0.00
N SER A 90 3.60 -11.68 -0.60
CA SER A 90 3.19 -12.60 -1.66
C SER A 90 2.72 -11.80 -2.86
N GLY A 91 3.11 -12.19 -4.07
CA GLY A 91 2.76 -11.47 -5.29
C GLY A 91 2.14 -12.37 -6.35
N LEU A 92 1.24 -11.82 -7.16
CA LEU A 92 0.74 -12.49 -8.36
C LEU A 92 1.64 -12.19 -9.56
N PRO A 93 2.07 -13.22 -10.32
CA PRO A 93 2.70 -13.03 -11.60
C PRO A 93 1.86 -12.21 -12.56
N ASN A 94 2.51 -11.43 -13.44
CA ASN A 94 1.82 -10.50 -14.33
C ASN A 94 0.83 -11.18 -15.28
N ASP A 95 1.13 -12.41 -15.69
CA ASP A 95 0.36 -13.28 -16.56
C ASP A 95 -0.67 -14.15 -15.82
N SER A 96 -0.81 -13.99 -14.50
CA SER A 96 -1.74 -14.77 -13.69
C SER A 96 -3.20 -14.53 -14.11
N PRO A 97 -3.98 -15.59 -14.39
CA PRO A 97 -5.42 -15.47 -14.63
C PRO A 97 -6.18 -14.83 -13.47
N SER A 98 -5.69 -14.99 -12.24
CA SER A 98 -6.32 -14.44 -11.02
C SER A 98 -6.29 -12.92 -11.02
N ARG A 99 -5.26 -12.28 -11.60
CA ARG A 99 -5.24 -10.82 -11.80
C ARG A 99 -6.38 -10.35 -12.68
N GLN A 100 -6.70 -11.08 -13.75
CA GLN A 100 -7.85 -10.74 -14.62
C GLN A 100 -9.21 -10.91 -13.92
N GLN A 101 -9.24 -11.63 -12.79
CA GLN A 101 -10.42 -11.83 -11.96
C GLN A 101 -10.53 -10.79 -10.83
N GLY A 102 -9.62 -9.81 -10.76
CA GLY A 102 -9.64 -8.73 -9.78
C GLY A 102 -8.87 -9.03 -8.49
N TRP A 103 -8.08 -10.11 -8.44
CA TRP A 103 -7.23 -10.38 -7.27
C TRP A 103 -6.13 -9.32 -7.12
N PHE A 104 -5.76 -9.08 -5.87
CA PHE A 104 -4.75 -8.10 -5.47
C PHE A 104 -3.39 -8.43 -6.11
N ASP A 105 -2.64 -7.44 -6.54
CA ASP A 105 -1.31 -7.72 -7.10
C ASP A 105 -0.34 -8.26 -6.03
N TYR A 106 -0.48 -7.78 -4.80
CA TYR A 106 0.31 -8.14 -3.63
C TYR A 106 -0.56 -8.45 -2.41
N VAL A 107 -0.09 -9.36 -1.56
CA VAL A 107 -0.66 -9.62 -0.23
C VAL A 107 0.46 -9.75 0.78
N ALA A 108 0.38 -8.96 1.84
CA ALA A 108 1.19 -9.12 3.03
C ALA A 108 0.52 -10.11 3.99
N VAL A 109 1.13 -11.27 4.18
CA VAL A 109 0.72 -12.19 5.26
C VAL A 109 1.44 -11.74 6.53
N VAL A 110 0.71 -11.05 7.40
CA VAL A 110 1.23 -10.45 8.62
C VAL A 110 0.95 -11.38 9.80
N HIS A 111 1.97 -11.73 10.57
CA HIS A 111 1.79 -12.61 11.73
C HIS A 111 2.60 -12.14 12.94
N PRO A 112 2.10 -12.42 14.16
CA PRO A 112 2.77 -11.99 15.38
C PRO A 112 4.12 -12.72 15.55
N VAL A 113 5.10 -12.01 16.10
CA VAL A 113 6.41 -12.58 16.45
C VAL A 113 6.39 -13.25 17.82
N ASP A 114 5.59 -12.71 18.75
CA ASP A 114 5.49 -13.20 20.12
C ASP A 114 4.04 -13.28 20.64
N ASP A 115 3.88 -13.76 21.88
CA ASP A 115 2.57 -13.92 22.52
C ASP A 115 1.90 -12.58 22.84
N LYS A 116 2.66 -11.49 23.03
CA LYS A 116 2.11 -10.15 23.25
C LYS A 116 1.42 -9.67 21.98
N ALA A 117 2.11 -9.70 20.85
CA ALA A 117 1.57 -9.34 19.54
C ALA A 117 0.38 -10.23 19.17
N ARG A 118 0.46 -11.54 19.43
CA ARG A 118 -0.64 -12.47 19.18
C ARG A 118 -1.89 -12.12 19.99
N LYS A 119 -1.74 -11.86 21.28
CA LYS A 119 -2.87 -11.47 22.15
C LYS A 119 -3.46 -10.14 21.74
N HIS A 120 -2.63 -9.15 21.42
CA HIS A 120 -3.06 -7.84 20.94
C HIS A 120 -3.89 -7.96 19.66
N MET A 121 -3.37 -8.69 18.67
CA MET A 121 -4.05 -8.98 17.40
C MET A 121 -5.44 -9.62 17.62
N LEU A 122 -5.53 -10.65 18.47
CA LEU A 122 -6.79 -11.36 18.71
C LEU A 122 -7.78 -10.58 19.57
N ALA A 123 -7.31 -9.67 20.43
CA ALA A 123 -8.15 -8.89 21.33
C ALA A 123 -9.04 -7.87 20.61
N GLN A 124 -8.73 -7.52 19.35
CA GLN A 124 -9.46 -6.55 18.55
C GLN A 124 -10.84 -7.03 18.09
N GLY A 125 -11.07 -8.35 18.05
CA GLY A 125 -12.37 -8.90 17.69
C GLY A 125 -12.71 -8.93 16.19
N TYR A 126 -11.77 -8.58 15.29
CA TYR A 126 -11.97 -8.69 13.83
C TYR A 126 -11.96 -10.13 13.30
N GLY A 127 -11.68 -11.10 14.17
CA GLY A 127 -11.50 -12.49 13.81
C GLY A 127 -10.06 -12.83 13.48
N ASN A 128 -9.84 -14.01 12.91
CA ASN A 128 -8.54 -14.50 12.52
C ASN A 128 -8.70 -15.50 11.36
N PRO A 129 -8.17 -15.19 10.15
CA PRO A 129 -7.46 -13.95 9.78
C PRO A 129 -8.37 -12.71 9.74
N PHE A 130 -7.79 -11.51 9.59
CA PHE A 130 -8.51 -10.27 9.25
C PHE A 130 -7.70 -9.38 8.29
N ILE A 131 -8.38 -8.58 7.45
CA ILE A 131 -7.76 -7.56 6.61
C ILE A 131 -7.56 -6.29 7.45
N HIS A 132 -6.32 -5.85 7.59
CA HIS A 132 -5.98 -4.62 8.30
C HIS A 132 -6.14 -3.40 7.40
N HIS A 133 -5.51 -3.40 6.23
CA HIS A 133 -5.67 -2.32 5.26
C HIS A 133 -5.55 -2.84 3.84
N MET A 134 -6.06 -2.05 2.90
CA MET A 134 -5.97 -2.31 1.47
C MET A 134 -5.48 -1.08 0.73
N THR A 135 -4.71 -1.32 -0.32
CA THR A 135 -4.02 -0.27 -1.07
C THR A 135 -4.51 -0.27 -2.51
N TRP A 136 -4.99 0.87 -3.00
CA TRP A 136 -5.30 1.06 -4.42
C TRP A 136 -4.05 1.47 -5.20
N GLY A 137 -3.87 0.90 -6.38
CA GLY A 137 -2.79 1.29 -7.28
C GLY A 137 -3.12 2.59 -8.01
N ILE A 138 -2.19 3.55 -8.01
CA ILE A 138 -2.22 4.73 -8.88
C ILE A 138 -1.42 4.42 -10.13
N ALA A 139 -2.01 4.68 -11.31
CA ALA A 139 -1.30 4.57 -12.57
C ALA A 139 -0.21 5.65 -12.64
N PRO A 140 1.06 5.28 -12.85
CA PRO A 140 2.14 6.25 -12.94
C PRO A 140 2.03 7.10 -14.22
N PRO A 141 2.54 8.35 -14.21
CA PRO A 141 2.70 9.11 -15.43
C PRO A 141 3.60 8.37 -16.43
N GLU A 142 3.37 8.57 -17.73
CA GLU A 142 4.23 7.97 -18.74
C GLU A 142 5.64 8.57 -18.67
N ARG A 143 6.66 7.72 -18.49
CA ARG A 143 8.05 8.16 -18.35
C ARG A 143 8.68 8.70 -19.64
N GLY A 144 8.28 8.22 -20.81
CA GLY A 144 9.01 8.52 -22.06
C GLY A 144 10.49 8.09 -21.99
N GLU A 145 11.40 8.88 -22.59
CA GLU A 145 12.84 8.60 -22.69
C GLU A 145 13.69 9.40 -21.69
N VAL A 146 13.16 9.70 -20.49
CA VAL A 146 13.90 10.44 -19.46
C VAL A 146 14.58 9.54 -18.43
N ASP A 147 15.63 10.04 -17.79
CA ASP A 147 16.30 9.32 -16.69
C ASP A 147 15.47 9.32 -15.39
N ASP A 148 15.91 8.60 -14.36
CA ASP A 148 15.18 8.51 -13.10
C ASP A 148 15.10 9.84 -12.35
N PHE A 149 16.10 10.71 -12.48
CA PHE A 149 16.12 12.02 -11.81
C PHE A 149 15.13 12.99 -12.48
N GLN A 150 15.09 13.00 -13.80
CA GLN A 150 14.11 13.75 -14.59
C GLN A 150 12.69 13.22 -14.36
N TYR A 151 12.50 11.90 -14.33
CA TYR A 151 11.20 11.29 -14.04
C TYR A 151 10.73 11.59 -12.60
N THR A 152 11.67 11.72 -11.65
CA THR A 152 11.36 12.16 -10.27
C THR A 152 10.67 13.53 -10.26
N ALA A 153 11.11 14.44 -11.13
CA ALA A 153 10.53 15.78 -11.26
C ALA A 153 9.08 15.79 -11.80
N GLU A 154 8.61 14.67 -12.34
CA GLU A 154 7.25 14.49 -12.83
C GLU A 154 6.39 13.73 -11.83
N VAL A 155 6.90 12.59 -11.33
CA VAL A 155 6.14 11.67 -10.49
C VAL A 155 5.86 12.22 -9.09
N ILE A 156 6.79 13.01 -8.51
CA ILE A 156 6.58 13.61 -7.19
C ILE A 156 5.46 14.66 -7.24
N PRO A 157 5.53 15.71 -8.10
CA PRO A 157 4.43 16.67 -8.20
C PRO A 157 3.09 16.02 -8.53
N PHE A 158 3.10 15.00 -9.39
CA PHE A 158 1.90 14.20 -9.70
C PHE A 158 1.30 13.55 -8.44
N MET A 159 2.12 12.96 -7.57
CA MET A 159 1.65 12.34 -6.33
C MET A 159 1.23 13.36 -5.28
N VAL A 160 1.87 14.54 -5.22
CA VAL A 160 1.43 15.67 -4.37
C VAL A 160 0.04 16.15 -4.79
N GLU A 161 -0.17 16.36 -6.09
CA GLU A 161 -1.48 16.75 -6.63
C GLU A 161 -2.53 15.66 -6.40
N THR A 162 -2.15 14.40 -6.61
CA THR A 162 -3.01 13.23 -6.37
C THR A 162 -3.44 13.16 -4.91
N ARG A 163 -2.51 13.33 -3.96
CA ARG A 163 -2.80 13.39 -2.51
C ARG A 163 -3.85 14.44 -2.19
N LYS A 164 -3.67 15.66 -2.71
CA LYS A 164 -4.64 16.74 -2.52
C LYS A 164 -6.02 16.40 -3.09
N LYS A 165 -6.09 15.94 -4.35
CA LYS A 165 -7.36 15.57 -5.00
C LYS A 165 -8.09 14.47 -4.24
N ILE A 166 -7.36 13.48 -3.75
CA ILE A 166 -7.93 12.39 -2.97
C ILE A 166 -8.50 12.92 -1.66
N GLY A 167 -7.73 13.70 -0.90
CA GLY A 167 -8.19 14.29 0.37
C GLY A 167 -9.47 15.11 0.18
N ASP A 168 -9.51 15.97 -0.84
CA ASP A 168 -10.70 16.76 -1.18
C ASP A 168 -11.91 15.86 -1.54
N ALA A 169 -11.69 14.75 -2.24
CA ALA A 169 -12.74 13.84 -2.70
C ALA A 169 -13.32 12.95 -1.59
N VAL A 170 -12.47 12.50 -0.66
CA VAL A 170 -12.89 11.69 0.48
C VAL A 170 -13.34 12.53 1.68
N ALA A 171 -13.07 13.84 1.64
CA ALA A 171 -13.32 14.81 2.70
C ALA A 171 -12.57 14.46 4.00
N ASP A 172 -11.31 14.04 3.86
CA ASP A 172 -10.41 13.67 4.96
C ASP A 172 -8.99 14.19 4.68
N GLN A 173 -8.18 14.30 5.73
CA GLN A 173 -6.79 14.70 5.60
C GLN A 173 -5.94 13.46 5.30
N PRO A 174 -5.27 13.38 4.13
CA PRO A 174 -4.42 12.24 3.83
C PRO A 174 -3.20 12.19 4.75
N GLY A 175 -2.69 10.99 5.02
CA GLY A 175 -1.47 10.79 5.79
C GLY A 175 -0.21 11.34 5.09
N THR A 176 0.96 11.16 5.72
CA THR A 176 2.25 11.56 5.14
C THR A 176 2.46 10.93 3.76
N LEU A 177 3.00 11.71 2.82
CA LEU A 177 3.48 11.21 1.54
C LEU A 177 4.83 10.50 1.72
N ILE A 178 4.80 9.17 1.64
CA ILE A 178 5.97 8.32 1.86
C ILE A 178 6.53 7.90 0.51
N MET A 179 7.81 8.17 0.27
CA MET A 179 8.47 7.91 -1.00
C MET A 179 9.73 7.09 -0.80
N ALA A 180 9.80 5.97 -1.50
CA ALA A 180 11.01 5.24 -1.76
C ALA A 180 11.46 5.49 -3.20
N LEU A 181 12.60 6.16 -3.37
CA LEU A 181 13.12 6.57 -4.67
C LEU A 181 14.42 5.81 -5.01
N PRO A 182 14.80 5.70 -6.30
CA PRO A 182 16.08 5.11 -6.68
C PRO A 182 17.25 5.79 -5.95
N GLY A 183 18.23 5.00 -5.52
CA GLY A 183 19.34 5.50 -4.70
C GLY A 183 20.18 6.57 -5.41
N GLU A 184 20.31 6.48 -6.73
CA GLU A 184 20.98 7.47 -7.57
C GLU A 184 20.26 8.82 -7.62
N VAL A 185 18.93 8.84 -7.51
CA VAL A 185 18.14 10.08 -7.47
C VAL A 185 18.44 10.86 -6.20
N ILE A 186 18.40 10.18 -5.05
CA ILE A 186 18.63 10.82 -3.74
C ILE A 186 20.09 11.30 -3.62
N LYS A 187 21.02 10.58 -4.23
CA LYS A 187 22.44 10.96 -4.26
C LYS A 187 22.79 11.97 -5.35
N HIS A 188 21.82 12.39 -6.16
CA HIS A 188 22.07 13.32 -7.25
C HIS A 188 22.48 14.69 -6.70
N PRO A 189 23.54 15.35 -7.23
CA PRO A 189 24.03 16.61 -6.68
C PRO A 189 22.99 17.75 -6.66
N GLU A 190 22.01 17.70 -7.56
CA GLU A 190 20.94 18.70 -7.65
C GLU A 190 19.69 18.34 -6.84
N PHE A 191 19.66 17.19 -6.14
CA PHE A 191 18.46 16.70 -5.46
C PHE A 191 17.92 17.73 -4.45
N GLU A 192 18.74 18.17 -3.50
CA GLU A 192 18.32 19.13 -2.47
C GLU A 192 17.82 20.45 -3.06
N GLN A 193 18.48 20.94 -4.11
CA GLN A 193 18.11 22.19 -4.79
C GLN A 193 16.75 22.07 -5.48
N LYS A 194 16.44 20.91 -6.08
CA LYS A 194 15.22 20.70 -6.86
C LYS A 194 14.05 20.21 -6.01
N ALA A 195 14.32 19.46 -4.94
CA ALA A 195 13.33 18.86 -4.05
C ALA A 195 12.28 19.87 -3.57
N HIS A 196 12.69 21.08 -3.17
CA HIS A 196 11.76 22.12 -2.73
C HIS A 196 10.68 22.46 -3.77
N SER A 197 11.02 22.41 -5.07
CA SER A 197 10.04 22.66 -6.13
C SER A 197 9.11 21.47 -6.35
N TRP A 198 9.59 20.25 -6.16
CA TRP A 198 8.80 19.03 -6.32
C TRP A 198 7.77 18.85 -5.20
N PHE A 199 8.12 19.26 -3.98
CA PHE A 199 7.25 19.19 -2.79
C PHE A 199 6.44 20.47 -2.56
N SER A 200 6.29 21.32 -3.57
CA SER A 200 5.60 22.59 -3.41
C SER A 200 4.18 22.38 -2.87
N GLY A 201 3.89 23.02 -1.73
CA GLY A 201 2.60 22.92 -1.06
C GLY A 201 2.53 21.85 0.05
N LEU A 202 3.64 21.18 0.37
CA LEU A 202 3.79 20.33 1.55
C LEU A 202 4.78 20.92 2.55
N ASP A 203 4.47 20.79 3.83
CA ASP A 203 5.41 21.07 4.91
C ASP A 203 6.39 19.89 5.11
N GLU A 204 7.55 20.13 5.75
CA GLU A 204 8.59 19.10 6.00
C GLU A 204 8.08 17.86 6.77
N GLY A 205 6.99 18.02 7.54
CA GLY A 205 6.36 16.91 8.26
C GLY A 205 5.48 16.01 7.38
N GLU A 206 4.95 16.54 6.27
CA GLU A 206 3.95 15.89 5.43
C GLU A 206 4.54 14.93 4.38
N TYR A 207 5.86 14.80 4.33
CA TYR A 207 6.50 13.83 3.46
C TYR A 207 7.70 13.13 4.12
N GLN A 208 8.10 12.00 3.55
CA GLN A 208 9.34 11.30 3.88
C GLN A 208 9.94 10.75 2.59
N VAL A 209 11.25 10.93 2.41
CA VAL A 209 12.00 10.37 1.29
C VAL A 209 13.02 9.37 1.82
N GLU A 210 13.00 8.16 1.26
CA GLU A 210 13.92 7.09 1.58
C GLU A 210 14.50 6.46 0.30
N ALA A 211 15.70 5.90 0.42
CA ALA A 211 16.30 5.16 -0.68
C ALA A 211 15.62 3.79 -0.86
N MET A 212 15.26 3.48 -2.10
CA MET A 212 14.66 2.22 -2.51
C MET A 212 15.72 1.15 -2.74
N GLU A 213 15.59 0.01 -2.06
CA GLU A 213 16.53 -1.11 -2.21
C GLU A 213 16.29 -1.93 -3.50
N GLY A 214 17.16 -1.84 -4.49
CA GLY A 214 16.96 -2.54 -5.77
C GLY A 214 16.15 -1.75 -6.81
N GLY A 215 15.99 -0.44 -6.58
CA GLY A 215 15.56 0.52 -7.59
C GLY A 215 14.05 0.65 -7.77
N GLY A 216 13.69 1.52 -8.72
CA GLY A 216 12.32 1.91 -9.01
C GLY A 216 11.74 2.87 -7.96
N PHE A 217 10.43 3.10 -8.09
CA PHE A 217 9.68 4.08 -7.32
C PHE A 217 8.53 3.39 -6.58
N LEU A 218 8.39 3.71 -5.30
CA LEU A 218 7.19 3.42 -4.50
C LEU A 218 6.81 4.70 -3.77
N ILE A 219 5.67 5.28 -4.13
CA ILE A 219 5.15 6.50 -3.49
C ILE A 219 3.75 6.19 -2.98
N GLN A 220 3.50 6.37 -1.69
CA GLN A 220 2.26 5.93 -1.05
C GLN A 220 1.84 6.85 0.10
N PHE A 221 0.56 6.81 0.45
CA PHE A 221 0.00 7.47 1.63
C PHE A 221 -1.36 6.88 1.97
N PHE A 222 -1.74 6.97 3.24
CA PHE A 222 -3.10 6.61 3.67
C PHE A 222 -4.12 7.69 3.32
N VAL A 223 -5.29 7.24 2.88
CA VAL A 223 -6.36 8.08 2.36
C VAL A 223 -7.32 8.53 3.46
N LEU A 224 -7.58 7.66 4.43
CA LEU A 224 -8.60 7.87 5.47
C LEU A 224 -7.94 7.83 6.84
N THR A 225 -8.35 8.76 7.71
CA THR A 225 -8.01 8.75 9.13
C THR A 225 -8.39 7.39 9.74
N GLY A 226 -7.42 6.67 10.31
CA GLY A 226 -7.58 5.33 10.89
C GLY A 226 -7.00 4.17 10.08
N GLY A 227 -6.32 4.40 8.95
CA GLY A 227 -5.32 3.43 8.44
C GLY A 227 -5.88 2.28 7.63
N ARG A 228 -7.14 2.36 7.19
CA ARG A 228 -7.82 1.24 6.52
C ARG A 228 -7.61 1.21 5.02
N ILE A 229 -7.46 2.38 4.38
CA ILE A 229 -7.29 2.50 2.93
C ILE A 229 -6.07 3.34 2.60
N GLU A 230 -5.19 2.77 1.78
CA GLU A 230 -3.98 3.39 1.26
C GLU A 230 -4.08 3.55 -0.26
N VAL A 231 -3.26 4.43 -0.82
CA VAL A 231 -2.93 4.43 -2.25
C VAL A 231 -1.42 4.32 -2.45
N ALA A 232 -1.01 3.62 -3.50
CA ALA A 232 0.38 3.49 -3.88
C ALA A 232 0.60 3.62 -5.39
N LEU A 233 1.63 4.36 -5.77
CA LEU A 233 2.20 4.37 -7.11
C LEU A 233 3.47 3.52 -7.09
N ARG A 234 3.50 2.47 -7.91
CA ARG A 234 4.70 1.65 -8.15
C ARG A 234 5.16 1.82 -9.59
N PHE A 235 6.46 2.02 -9.76
CA PHE A 235 7.09 2.05 -11.08
C PHE A 235 8.44 1.34 -11.07
N ASN A 236 8.59 0.33 -11.94
CA ASN A 236 9.82 -0.48 -12.08
C ASN A 236 10.35 -1.08 -10.76
N THR A 237 9.45 -1.49 -9.87
CA THR A 237 9.82 -2.17 -8.62
C THR A 237 8.90 -3.35 -8.34
N LYS A 238 9.43 -4.32 -7.59
CA LYS A 238 8.67 -5.46 -7.06
C LYS A 238 8.51 -5.42 -5.54
N GLN A 239 9.16 -4.47 -4.87
CA GLN A 239 9.02 -4.38 -3.43
C GLN A 239 7.60 -3.98 -3.09
N THR A 240 7.07 -4.63 -2.06
CA THR A 240 5.75 -4.32 -1.53
C THR A 240 5.80 -3.15 -0.54
N PHE A 241 6.92 -3.01 0.19
CA PHE A 241 7.13 -1.95 1.18
C PHE A 241 8.59 -1.48 1.21
N ASN A 242 8.82 -0.26 1.68
CA ASN A 242 10.15 0.20 2.09
C ASN A 242 10.37 -0.08 3.60
N PRO A 243 11.36 -0.90 4.00
CA PRO A 243 11.63 -1.20 5.41
C PRO A 243 11.89 0.04 6.28
N LYS A 244 12.45 1.11 5.70
CA LYS A 244 12.81 2.32 6.45
C LYS A 244 11.63 3.24 6.70
N SER A 245 10.56 3.08 5.94
CA SER A 245 9.34 3.86 6.10
C SER A 245 8.40 3.25 7.12
N VAL A 246 8.65 2.01 7.56
CA VAL A 246 7.74 1.26 8.43
C VAL A 246 7.41 2.02 9.71
N HIS A 247 8.38 2.65 10.36
CA HIS A 247 8.10 3.42 11.58
C HIS A 247 7.16 4.61 11.34
N LYS A 248 7.30 5.32 10.22
CA LYS A 248 6.42 6.46 9.91
C LYS A 248 5.05 6.02 9.43
N ILE A 249 4.97 4.91 8.66
CA ILE A 249 3.70 4.25 8.35
C ILE A 249 2.99 3.86 9.65
N SER A 250 3.73 3.30 10.63
CA SER A 250 3.25 2.96 11.98
C SER A 250 2.78 4.15 12.80
N GLU A 251 3.51 5.26 12.76
CA GLU A 251 3.20 6.49 13.51
C GLU A 251 2.02 7.25 12.92
N ASP A 252 1.96 7.36 11.59
CA ASP A 252 0.87 8.04 10.91
C ASP A 252 -0.43 7.26 11.06
N GLU A 253 -0.40 5.91 11.08
CA GLU A 253 -1.63 5.14 11.07
C GLU A 253 -1.56 3.63 11.31
N ILE A 254 -0.97 3.16 12.42
CA ILE A 254 -1.17 1.74 12.75
C ILE A 254 -1.51 1.55 14.22
N SER A 255 -2.78 1.83 14.52
CA SER A 255 -3.45 0.97 15.46
C SER A 255 -4.11 -0.17 14.72
N ALA A 256 -3.81 -1.38 15.15
CA ALA A 256 -4.60 -2.53 14.79
C ALA A 256 -6.01 -2.43 15.42
N VAL A 257 -6.29 -1.48 16.34
CA VAL A 257 -7.66 -1.12 16.74
C VAL A 257 -8.29 -0.19 15.69
N GLN A 258 -9.27 -0.69 14.96
CA GLN A 258 -10.01 -0.01 13.87
C GLN A 258 -11.34 0.63 14.33
N ASP A 259 -11.56 0.84 15.63
CA ASP A 259 -12.77 1.52 16.13
C ASP A 259 -12.82 2.94 15.58
N THR A 260 -13.98 3.33 15.04
CA THR A 260 -14.24 4.65 14.46
C THR A 260 -13.87 5.75 15.45
N LYS A 261 -12.83 6.52 15.14
CA LYS A 261 -12.72 7.89 15.66
C LYS A 261 -13.60 8.81 14.84
#